data_AF-A0A1Q7QJC8-F1
#
_entry.id   AF-A0A1Q7QJC8-F1
#
_cell.length_a   1.000
_cell.length_b   1.000
_cell.length_c   1.000
_cell.angle_alpha   90.00
_cell.angle_beta   90.00
_cell.angle_gamma   90.00
#
_symmetry.space_group_name_H-M   'P 1'
#
loop_
_entity.id
_entity.type
_entity.pdbx_description
1 polymer ?
#
loop_
_entity_poly.entity_id
_entity_poly.type
_entity_poly.pdbx_seq_one_letter_code
_entity_poly.pdbx_strand_id
1 'polypeptide(L)'
;MCMLTRRLQILLDDRRYRRLHAEARARRASVGALVRDAIDRAFPVSLERKRAAAKAILSARSMALPPDIRRLKAELDEIRASAKH
;
A
#
# COMPACT_ATOMS: atom_id res chain seq x y z
N MET A 1 3.71 -3.31 8.90
CA MET A 1 4.60 -2.28 8.32
C MET A 1 5.38 -2.91 7.17
N CYS A 2 5.09 -2.61 5.90
CA CYS A 2 5.96 -3.08 4.81
C CYS A 2 7.16 -2.14 4.75
N MET A 3 8.24 -2.51 5.45
CA MET A 3 9.49 -1.76 5.43
C MET A 3 10.05 -1.81 3.99
N LEU A 4 10.16 -0.65 3.35
CA LEU A 4 10.77 -0.55 2.02
C LEU A 4 12.27 -0.73 2.17
N THR A 5 12.82 -1.83 1.63
CA THR A 5 14.21 -2.24 1.87
C THR A 5 15.19 -1.79 0.79
N ARG A 6 14.71 -1.40 -0.40
CA ARG A 6 15.56 -1.05 -1.55
C ARG A 6 15.13 0.29 -2.15
N ARG A 7 16.12 1.13 -2.48
CA ARG A 7 15.94 2.40 -3.20
C ARG A 7 16.45 2.24 -4.63
N LEU A 8 15.66 2.68 -5.60
CA LEU A 8 15.97 2.59 -7.02
C LEU A 8 16.04 4.00 -7.62
N GLN A 9 17.10 4.29 -8.37
CA GLN A 9 17.22 5.48 -9.21
C GLN A 9 16.93 5.07 -10.65
N ILE A 10 15.96 5.73 -11.31
CA ILE A 10 15.54 5.44 -12.69
C ILE A 10 15.67 6.72 -13.49
N LEU A 11 16.31 6.63 -14.66
CA LEU A 11 16.34 7.73 -15.61
C LEU A 11 15.03 7.77 -16.40
N LEU A 12 14.39 8.94 -16.42
CA LEU A 12 13.19 9.23 -17.19
C LEU A 12 13.46 10.43 -18.10
N ASP A 13 12.87 10.41 -19.29
CA ASP A 13 12.77 11.64 -20.07
C ASP A 13 11.84 12.66 -19.39
N ASP A 14 12.00 13.93 -19.75
CA ASP A 14 11.25 15.04 -19.15
C ASP A 14 9.72 14.88 -19.31
N ARG A 15 9.27 14.33 -20.44
CA ARG A 15 7.85 14.08 -20.69
C ARG A 15 7.28 13.04 -19.72
N ARG A 16 7.99 11.93 -19.50
CA ARG A 16 7.61 10.86 -18.56
C ARG A 16 7.66 11.37 -17.13
N TYR A 17 8.70 12.13 -16.77
CA TYR A 17 8.84 12.72 -15.44
C TYR A 17 7.64 13.64 -15.10
N ARG A 18 7.31 14.58 -16.00
CA ARG A 18 6.18 15.50 -15.81
C ARG A 18 4.84 14.76 -15.70
N ARG A 19 4.60 13.79 -16.57
CA ARG A 19 3.38 12.98 -16.54
C ARG A 19 3.25 12.22 -15.22
N LEU A 20 4.33 11.62 -14.75
CA LEU A 20 4.35 10.87 -13.49
C LEU A 20 4.07 11.78 -12.28
N HIS A 21 4.65 12.98 -12.26
CA HIS A 21 4.41 13.97 -11.21
C HIS A 21 2.97 14.51 -11.23
N ALA A 22 2.42 14.79 -12.40
CA ALA A 22 1.05 15.26 -12.55
C ALA A 22 0.04 14.21 -12.04
N GLU A 23 0.25 12.94 -12.41
CA GLU A 23 -0.62 11.84 -11.97
C GLU A 23 -0.54 11.61 -10.46
N ALA A 24 0.67 11.63 -9.89
CA ALA A 24 0.87 11.50 -8.44
C ALA A 24 0.14 12.62 -7.67
N ARG A 25 0.22 13.86 -8.18
CA ARG A 25 -0.49 15.01 -7.60
C ARG A 25 -2.01 14.87 -7.69
N ALA A 26 -2.52 14.48 -8.86
CA ALA A 26 -3.95 14.26 -9.07
C ALA A 26 -4.53 13.21 -8.11
N ARG A 27 -3.77 12.15 -7.82
CA ARG A 27 -4.16 11.07 -6.89
C ARG A 27 -3.84 11.35 -5.42
N ARG A 28 -3.24 12.51 -5.10
CA ARG A 28 -2.73 12.82 -3.75
C ARG A 28 -1.83 11.71 -3.18
N ALA A 29 -1.02 11.09 -4.03
CA ALA A 29 -0.13 9.99 -3.69
C ALA A 29 1.33 10.37 -3.98
N SER A 30 2.28 9.69 -3.33
CA SER A 30 3.70 9.85 -3.68
C SER A 30 4.01 9.17 -5.01
N VAL A 31 5.01 9.69 -5.74
CA VAL A 31 5.53 9.05 -6.96
C VAL A 31 5.91 7.60 -6.69
N GLY A 32 6.55 7.31 -5.55
CA GLY A 32 6.91 5.95 -5.16
C GLY A 32 5.69 5.04 -4.93
N ALA A 33 4.59 5.57 -4.39
CA ALA A 33 3.35 4.80 -4.25
C ALA A 33 2.73 4.50 -5.62
N LEU A 34 2.71 5.47 -6.53
CA LEU A 34 2.20 5.30 -7.88
C LEU A 34 3.01 4.27 -8.68
N VAL A 35 4.34 4.31 -8.58
CA VAL A 35 5.24 3.35 -9.23
C VAL A 35 5.02 1.93 -8.70
N ARG A 36 4.90 1.75 -7.37
CA ARG A 36 4.60 0.43 -6.79
C ARG A 36 3.26 -0.12 -7.27
N ASP A 37 2.22 0.70 -7.27
CA ASP A 37 0.89 0.32 -7.74
C ASP A 37 0.88 -0.02 -9.25
N ALA A 38 1.70 0.67 -10.05
CA ALA A 38 1.92 0.31 -11.45
C ALA A 38 2.65 -1.03 -11.61
N ILE A 39 3.67 -1.30 -10.78
CA ILE A 39 4.40 -2.59 -10.75
C ILE A 39 3.44 -3.73 -10.38
N ASP A 40 2.63 -3.57 -9.34
CA ASP A 40 1.68 -4.61 -8.89
C ASP A 40 0.63 -4.94 -9.97
N ARG A 41 0.25 -3.95 -10.79
CA ARG A 41 -0.64 -4.15 -11.93
C ARG A 41 0.04 -4.78 -13.14
N ALA A 42 1.26 -4.35 -13.45
CA ALA A 42 2.02 -4.85 -14.60
C ALA A 42 2.57 -6.27 -14.35
N PHE A 43 2.91 -6.58 -13.10
CA PHE A 43 3.47 -7.85 -12.66
C PHE A 43 2.59 -8.44 -11.55
N PRO A 44 1.36 -8.87 -11.89
CA PRO A 44 0.44 -9.39 -10.90
C PRO A 44 1.02 -10.61 -10.21
N VAL A 45 0.90 -10.63 -8.88
CA VAL A 45 1.18 -11.83 -8.08
C VAL A 45 0.34 -13.00 -8.61
N SER A 46 0.92 -14.20 -8.67
CA SER A 46 0.25 -15.40 -9.19
C SER A 46 -1.14 -15.56 -8.58
N LEU A 47 -2.10 -15.98 -9.42
CA LEU A 47 -3.49 -16.18 -9.01
C LEU A 47 -3.60 -17.09 -7.79
N GLU A 48 -2.73 -18.10 -7.70
CA GLU A 48 -2.61 -19.01 -6.57
C GLU A 48 -2.23 -18.31 -5.26
N ARG A 49 -1.31 -17.33 -5.30
CA ARG A 49 -0.97 -16.55 -4.10
C ARG A 49 -2.12 -15.65 -3.66
N LYS A 50 -2.89 -15.09 -4.60
CA LYS A 50 -4.12 -14.34 -4.28
C LYS A 50 -5.19 -15.25 -3.67
N ARG A 51 -5.40 -16.45 -4.22
CA ARG A 51 -6.33 -17.46 -3.69
C ARG A 51 -5.96 -17.91 -2.30
N ALA A 52 -4.67 -18.18 -2.04
CA ALA A 52 -4.19 -18.55 -0.72
C ALA A 52 -4.42 -17.44 0.32
N ALA A 53 -4.15 -16.18 -0.03
CA ALA A 53 -4.41 -15.04 0.85
C ALA A 53 -5.92 -14.85 1.12
N ALA A 54 -6.76 -14.95 0.10
CA ALA A 54 -8.21 -14.87 0.25
C ALA A 54 -8.75 -16.00 1.14
N LYS A 55 -8.28 -17.23 0.93
CA LYS A 55 -8.64 -18.38 1.78
C LYS A 55 -8.25 -18.14 3.23
N ALA A 56 -7.04 -17.64 3.49
CA ALA A 56 -6.59 -17.34 4.84
C ALA A 56 -7.49 -16.30 5.54
N ILE A 57 -7.85 -15.21 4.84
CA ILE A 57 -8.74 -14.16 5.36
C ILE A 57 -10.13 -14.72 5.67
N LEU A 58 -10.72 -15.48 4.73
CA LEU A 58 -12.06 -16.05 4.89
C LEU A 58 -12.12 -17.15 5.95
N SER A 59 -11.02 -17.87 6.16
CA SER A 59 -10.89 -18.88 7.21
C SER A 59 -10.55 -18.30 8.59
N ALA A 60 -10.25 -17.00 8.67
CA ALA A 60 -9.90 -16.37 9.93
C ALA A 60 -11.11 -16.37 10.87
N ARG A 61 -10.87 -16.67 12.16
CA ARG A 61 -11.91 -16.59 13.17
C ARG A 61 -12.42 -15.15 13.25
N SER A 62 -13.74 -14.98 13.27
CA SER A 62 -14.36 -13.67 13.43
C SER A 62 -13.86 -13.00 14.70
N MET A 63 -13.38 -11.77 14.56
CA MET A 63 -12.84 -10.97 15.66
C MET A 63 -13.86 -9.89 16.02
N ALA A 64 -14.05 -9.65 17.31
CA ALA A 64 -14.87 -8.56 17.77
C ALA A 64 -14.24 -7.23 17.32
N LEU A 65 -14.99 -6.46 16.52
CA LEU A 65 -14.60 -5.12 16.11
C LEU A 65 -15.20 -4.09 17.06
N PRO A 66 -14.50 -2.97 17.32
CA PRO A 66 -15.10 -1.84 18.00
C PRO A 66 -16.36 -1.38 17.25
N PRO A 67 -17.43 -0.98 17.96
CA PRO A 67 -18.68 -0.56 17.34
C PRO A 67 -18.54 0.76 16.54
N ASP A 68 -17.50 1.55 16.80
CA ASP A 68 -17.21 2.79 16.08
C ASP A 68 -15.86 2.74 15.34
N ILE A 69 -15.90 3.06 14.05
CA ILE A 69 -14.74 3.14 13.17
C ILE A 69 -13.75 4.24 13.58
N ARG A 70 -14.21 5.31 14.24
CA ARG A 70 -13.35 6.40 14.72
C ARG A 70 -12.39 5.91 15.79
N ARG A 71 -12.89 5.07 16.70
CA ARG A 71 -12.09 4.44 17.75
C ARG A 71 -11.05 3.48 17.17
N LEU A 72 -11.46 2.65 16.20
CA LEU A 72 -10.53 1.76 15.51
C LEU A 72 -9.41 2.53 14.78
N LYS A 73 -9.73 3.69 14.18
CA LYS A 73 -8.72 4.56 13.55
C LYS A 73 -7.74 5.15 14.57
N ALA A 74 -8.23 5.63 15.71
CA ALA A 74 -7.39 6.16 16.78
C ALA A 74 -6.43 5.09 17.32
N GLU A 75 -6.93 3.88 17.61
CA GLU A 75 -6.11 2.74 18.06
C GLU A 75 -5.04 2.38 17.01
N LEU A 76 -5.37 2.39 15.71
CA LEU A 76 -4.40 2.15 14.64
C LEU A 76 -3.32 3.24 14.54
N ASP A 77 -3.69 4.49 14.77
CA ASP A 77 -2.75 5.61 14.72
C ASP A 77 -1.82 5.61 15.94
N GLU A 78 -2.29 5.22 17.12
CA GLU A 78 -1.47 4.97 18.31
C GLU A 78 -0.45 3.86 18.09
N ILE A 79 -0.87 2.71 17.54
CA ILE A 79 0.02 1.59 17.20
C ILE A 79 1.09 2.02 16.19
N ARG A 80 0.73 2.87 15.22
CA ARG A 80 1.68 3.39 14.22
C ARG A 80 2.66 4.40 14.80
N ALA A 81 2.23 5.18 15.79
CA ALA A 81 3.08 6.14 16.48
C ALA A 81 4.08 5.44 17.41
N SER A 82 3.65 4.40 18.14
CA SER A 82 4.50 3.63 19.05
C SER A 82 5.54 2.77 18.32
N ALA A 83 5.21 2.25 17.12
CA ALA A 83 6.17 1.53 16.28
C ALA A 83 7.27 2.42 15.64
N LYS A 84 7.30 3.72 15.99
CA LYS A 84 8.23 4.73 15.49
C LYS A 84 9.25 5.17 16.56
N HIS A 85 9.19 4.60 17.76
CA HIS A 85 10.21 4.72 18.83
C HIS A 85 10.88 3.36 19.02
#